data_AF-A0A7V9GC47-F1
#
_entry.id   AF-A0A7V9GC47-F1
#
_cell.length_a   1.000
_cell.length_b   1.000
_cell.length_c   1.000
_cell.angle_alpha   90.00
_cell.angle_beta   90.00
_cell.angle_gamma   90.00
#
_symmetry.space_group_name_H-M   'P 1'
#
loop_
_entity.id
_entity.type
_entity.pdbx_description
1 polymer ?
#
loop_
_entity_poly.entity_id
_entity_poly.type
_entity_poly.pdbx_seq_one_letter_code
_entity_poly.pdbx_strand_id
1 'polypeptide(L)'
;MSSSVIVNIFNKHKFFAIRFLLILALLNFTSAPFLNAQTRQNEQTKSTQVKDVSVTPFTELLRRPVALRPELVGKHPRLFFTAEDLPHLREKAGNSDKELWQAVLRDIQTLRRSAPDPNDEDLYKSGLEKRKEGSISQYTFAFQIAQTSFAYAIEDDEKYLEAAKKWTLAACEMPLWGYTYNKPNVDLPPAHLLYAVAFAYDVLHDKLSKEEKEIIRNKL
;
A
#
# COMPACT_ATOMS: atom_id res chain seq x y z
N MET A 1 23.22 56.87 2.61
CA MET A 1 23.96 56.13 1.56
C MET A 1 24.04 54.68 2.03
N SER A 2 23.56 53.62 1.37
CA SER A 2 23.10 53.42 0.00
C SER A 2 22.13 52.24 0.00
N SER A 3 20.88 52.46 -0.43
CA SER A 3 19.89 51.41 -0.75
C SER A 3 19.50 51.59 -2.20
N SER A 4 20.26 51.01 -3.15
CA SER A 4 19.82 50.91 -4.55
C SER A 4 20.86 50.17 -5.41
N VAL A 5 20.80 48.83 -5.44
CA VAL A 5 21.38 48.06 -6.56
C VAL A 5 20.57 46.79 -6.92
N ILE A 6 19.74 46.21 -6.05
CA ILE A 6 19.15 44.88 -6.30
C ILE A 6 17.83 44.89 -7.13
N VAL A 7 17.27 46.05 -7.51
CA VAL A 7 15.98 46.10 -8.23
C VAL A 7 16.12 46.07 -9.76
N ASN A 8 17.34 46.11 -10.34
CA ASN A 8 17.51 46.39 -11.78
C ASN A 8 17.85 45.21 -12.70
N ILE A 9 17.75 43.95 -12.23
CA ILE A 9 18.01 42.76 -13.08
C ILE A 9 16.72 42.02 -13.46
N PHE A 10 15.61 42.22 -12.72
CA PHE A 10 14.35 41.49 -12.96
C PHE A 10 13.44 42.08 -14.05
N ASN A 11 13.76 43.25 -14.62
CA ASN A 11 12.84 43.95 -15.54
C ASN A 11 13.26 43.93 -17.03
N LYS A 12 14.45 43.41 -17.38
CA LYS A 12 14.93 43.37 -18.78
C LYS A 12 14.60 42.10 -19.56
N HIS A 13 14.16 41.02 -18.89
CA HIS A 13 13.80 39.76 -19.57
C HIS A 13 12.30 39.58 -19.84
N LYS A 14 11.42 40.48 -19.36
CA LYS A 14 9.97 40.40 -19.62
C LYS A 14 9.52 41.03 -20.95
N PHE A 15 10.32 41.94 -21.53
CA PHE A 15 9.92 42.66 -22.74
C PHE A 15 10.34 42.01 -24.06
N PHE A 16 11.27 41.06 -24.06
CA PHE A 16 11.69 40.37 -25.29
C PHE A 16 10.84 39.11 -25.59
N ALA A 17 10.21 38.51 -24.57
CA ALA A 17 9.38 37.31 -24.74
C ALA A 17 7.96 37.61 -25.28
N ILE A 18 7.49 38.86 -25.20
CA ILE A 18 6.10 39.22 -25.57
C ILE A 18 5.96 39.52 -27.08
N ARG A 19 7.05 39.84 -27.79
CA ARG A 19 6.98 40.08 -29.25
C ARG A 19 7.17 38.83 -30.12
N PHE A 20 7.67 37.73 -29.59
CA PHE A 20 7.77 36.46 -30.33
C PHE A 20 6.47 35.64 -30.30
N LEU A 21 5.63 35.86 -29.28
CA LEU A 21 4.36 35.16 -29.09
C LEU A 21 3.21 35.62 -30.00
N LEU A 22 3.33 36.78 -30.66
CA LEU A 22 2.27 37.31 -31.53
C LEU A 22 2.43 36.94 -33.02
N ILE A 23 3.60 36.46 -33.45
CA ILE A 23 3.82 36.03 -34.85
C ILE A 23 3.49 34.54 -35.06
N LEU A 24 3.55 33.70 -34.02
CA LEU A 24 3.07 32.31 -34.08
C LEU A 24 1.54 32.18 -34.00
N ALA A 25 0.82 33.23 -33.58
CA ALA A 25 -0.63 33.20 -33.43
C ALA A 25 -1.41 33.44 -34.75
N LEU A 26 -0.75 33.89 -35.82
CA LEU A 26 -1.40 34.23 -37.10
C LEU A 26 -1.20 33.21 -38.22
N LEU A 27 -0.44 32.12 -37.99
CA LEU A 27 -0.18 31.09 -39.00
C LEU A 27 -0.91 29.75 -38.75
N ASN A 28 -1.76 29.65 -37.73
CA ASN A 28 -2.48 28.41 -37.40
C ASN A 28 -4.00 28.45 -37.63
N PHE A 29 -4.53 29.44 -38.33
CA PHE A 29 -5.98 29.67 -38.41
C PHE A 29 -6.71 29.19 -39.68
N THR A 30 -6.11 28.37 -40.55
CA THR A 30 -6.82 27.94 -41.78
C THR A 30 -6.78 26.44 -42.12
N SER A 31 -6.25 25.55 -41.27
CA SER A 31 -6.24 24.10 -41.55
C SER A 31 -6.79 23.19 -40.45
N ALA A 32 -7.24 23.74 -39.32
CA ALA A 32 -7.75 22.94 -38.20
C ALA A 32 -9.15 22.29 -38.35
N PRO A 33 -10.13 22.81 -39.13
CA PRO A 33 -11.46 22.20 -39.12
C PRO A 33 -11.54 20.91 -39.96
N PHE A 34 -10.68 20.73 -40.96
CA PHE A 34 -10.73 19.55 -41.85
C PHE A 34 -10.03 18.32 -41.27
N LEU A 35 -8.89 18.48 -40.59
CA LEU A 35 -8.22 17.35 -39.94
C LEU A 35 -9.08 16.79 -38.80
N ASN A 36 -9.68 17.66 -37.97
CA ASN A 36 -10.53 17.26 -36.84
C ASN A 36 -11.85 16.59 -37.26
N ALA A 37 -12.41 16.92 -38.43
CA ALA A 37 -13.62 16.25 -38.93
C ALA A 37 -13.33 14.80 -39.34
N GLN A 38 -12.15 14.55 -39.92
CA GLN A 38 -11.72 13.23 -40.36
C GLN A 38 -11.28 12.35 -39.17
N THR A 39 -10.68 12.93 -38.12
CA THR A 39 -10.39 12.21 -36.87
C THR A 39 -11.67 11.82 -36.13
N ARG A 40 -12.68 12.70 -36.06
CA ARG A 40 -13.98 12.37 -35.45
C ARG A 40 -14.73 11.27 -36.21
N GLN A 41 -14.72 11.27 -37.54
CA GLN A 41 -15.35 10.18 -38.31
C GLN A 41 -14.60 8.84 -38.17
N ASN A 42 -13.27 8.85 -38.02
CA ASN A 42 -12.49 7.63 -37.77
C ASN A 42 -12.65 7.08 -36.35
N GLU A 43 -12.87 7.93 -35.34
CA GLU A 43 -13.21 7.49 -33.99
C GLU A 43 -14.66 6.94 -33.91
N GLN A 44 -15.58 7.54 -34.67
CA GLN A 44 -16.98 7.12 -34.69
C GLN A 44 -17.20 5.82 -35.50
N THR A 45 -16.34 5.51 -36.47
CA THR A 45 -16.38 4.24 -37.24
C THR A 45 -15.62 3.09 -36.57
N LYS A 46 -14.66 3.36 -35.67
CA LYS A 46 -14.02 2.32 -34.83
C LYS A 46 -14.80 1.95 -33.57
N SER A 47 -15.83 2.73 -33.21
CA SER A 47 -16.69 2.49 -32.05
C SER A 47 -17.65 1.30 -32.21
N THR A 48 -17.91 0.82 -33.44
CA THR A 48 -18.97 -0.17 -33.72
C THR A 48 -18.53 -1.64 -33.61
N GLN A 49 -17.48 -1.95 -32.84
CA GLN A 49 -17.17 -3.33 -32.43
C GLN A 49 -16.72 -3.43 -30.97
N VAL A 50 -17.40 -2.73 -30.07
CA VAL A 50 -17.42 -3.18 -28.68
C VAL A 50 -18.22 -4.47 -28.68
N LYS A 51 -17.54 -5.63 -28.55
CA LYS A 51 -18.20 -6.89 -28.21
C LYS A 51 -19.16 -6.59 -27.07
N ASP A 52 -20.42 -6.96 -27.25
CA ASP A 52 -21.44 -6.87 -26.21
C ASP A 52 -21.02 -7.79 -25.05
N VAL A 53 -20.14 -7.29 -24.19
CA VAL A 53 -19.72 -7.99 -22.98
C VAL A 53 -20.87 -7.83 -22.02
N SER A 54 -21.76 -8.81 -22.00
CA SER A 54 -22.78 -8.95 -20.98
C SER A 54 -22.11 -8.87 -19.60
N VAL A 55 -22.29 -7.73 -18.93
CA VAL A 55 -21.79 -7.54 -17.57
C VAL A 55 -22.74 -8.28 -16.64
N THR A 56 -22.23 -9.28 -15.92
CA THR A 56 -23.00 -9.98 -14.89
C THR A 56 -23.52 -8.96 -13.85
N PRO A 57 -24.84 -8.93 -13.58
CA PRO A 57 -25.40 -8.04 -12.56
C PRO A 57 -24.79 -8.30 -11.18
N PHE A 58 -24.56 -7.24 -10.40
CA PHE A 58 -23.99 -7.35 -9.06
C PHE A 58 -24.77 -8.31 -8.16
N THR A 59 -26.10 -8.33 -8.28
CA THR A 59 -26.98 -9.25 -7.55
C THR A 59 -26.74 -10.73 -7.86
N GLU A 60 -26.26 -11.05 -9.06
CA GLU A 60 -25.87 -12.41 -9.42
C GLU A 60 -24.47 -12.74 -8.88
N LEU A 61 -23.52 -11.80 -8.95
CA LEU A 61 -22.18 -11.97 -8.37
C LEU A 61 -22.24 -12.29 -6.87
N LEU A 62 -23.13 -11.61 -6.13
CA LEU A 62 -23.33 -11.85 -4.69
C LEU A 62 -23.87 -13.25 -4.36
N ARG A 63 -24.51 -13.94 -5.31
CA ARG A 63 -25.06 -15.29 -5.11
C ARG A 63 -24.08 -16.39 -5.50
N ARG A 64 -22.97 -16.05 -6.16
CA ARG A 64 -21.99 -17.05 -6.59
C ARG A 64 -21.32 -17.66 -5.35
N PRO A 65 -21.30 -19.00 -5.22
CA PRO A 65 -20.58 -19.63 -4.13
C PRO A 65 -19.09 -19.30 -4.30
N VAL A 66 -18.51 -18.63 -3.30
CA VAL A 66 -17.07 -18.39 -3.23
C VAL A 66 -16.50 -19.42 -2.27
N ALA A 67 -15.75 -20.38 -2.83
CA ALA A 67 -15.03 -21.39 -2.06
C ALA A 67 -13.53 -21.20 -2.25
N LEU A 68 -12.76 -21.53 -1.22
CA LEU A 68 -11.32 -21.73 -1.40
C LEU A 68 -11.10 -22.84 -2.43
N ARG A 69 -10.00 -22.71 -3.19
CA ARG A 69 -9.58 -23.79 -4.08
C ARG A 69 -9.35 -25.06 -3.24
N PRO A 70 -9.84 -26.24 -3.67
CA PRO A 70 -9.76 -27.47 -2.87
C PRO A 70 -8.34 -27.78 -2.36
N GLU A 71 -7.33 -27.53 -3.18
CA GLU A 71 -5.92 -27.74 -2.86
C GLU A 71 -5.38 -26.82 -1.75
N LEU A 72 -6.05 -25.70 -1.45
CA LEU A 72 -5.66 -24.74 -0.41
C LEU A 72 -6.43 -24.93 0.91
N VAL A 73 -7.43 -25.84 0.95
CA VAL A 73 -8.23 -26.07 2.15
C VAL A 73 -7.38 -26.65 3.26
N GLY A 74 -7.36 -25.99 4.41
CA GLY A 74 -6.56 -26.39 5.57
C GLY A 74 -5.04 -26.24 5.37
N LYS A 75 -4.59 -25.65 4.25
CA LYS A 75 -3.18 -25.36 3.97
C LYS A 75 -2.83 -23.92 4.33
N HIS A 76 -1.63 -23.76 4.86
CA HIS A 76 -1.02 -22.49 5.23
C HIS A 76 0.49 -22.58 5.02
N PRO A 77 1.18 -21.51 4.61
CA PRO A 77 0.62 -20.25 4.09
C PRO A 77 -0.12 -20.47 2.76
N ARG A 78 -0.99 -19.53 2.37
CA ARG A 78 -1.75 -19.60 1.11
C ARG A 78 -2.20 -18.26 0.53
N LEU A 79 -1.91 -17.13 1.18
CA LEU A 79 -2.35 -15.81 0.68
C LEU A 79 -1.47 -15.26 -0.45
N PHE A 80 -0.15 -15.25 -0.27
CA PHE A 80 0.80 -14.73 -1.27
C PHE A 80 1.77 -15.78 -1.80
N PHE A 81 2.00 -16.83 -1.01
CA PHE A 81 2.84 -17.97 -1.33
C PHE A 81 2.32 -19.17 -0.55
N THR A 82 2.67 -20.37 -0.98
CA THR A 82 2.41 -21.61 -0.27
C THR A 82 3.65 -22.13 0.44
N ALA A 83 3.49 -23.17 1.26
CA ALA A 83 4.63 -23.84 1.88
C ALA A 83 5.62 -24.41 0.85
N GLU A 84 5.11 -24.84 -0.31
CA GLU A 84 5.91 -25.35 -1.43
C GLU A 84 6.77 -24.28 -2.11
N ASP A 85 6.39 -22.99 -2.03
CA ASP A 85 7.16 -21.88 -2.58
C ASP A 85 8.37 -21.50 -1.70
N LEU A 86 8.32 -21.82 -0.40
CA LEU A 86 9.31 -21.37 0.59
C LEU A 86 10.76 -21.76 0.25
N PRO A 87 11.08 -23.01 -0.15
CA PRO A 87 12.46 -23.37 -0.49
C PRO A 87 13.05 -22.46 -1.58
N HIS A 88 12.26 -22.12 -2.59
CA HIS A 88 12.71 -21.24 -3.67
C HIS A 88 12.84 -19.78 -3.22
N LEU A 89 11.90 -19.28 -2.40
CA LEU A 89 11.99 -17.93 -1.86
C LEU A 89 13.21 -17.76 -0.94
N ARG A 90 13.50 -18.77 -0.11
CA ARG A 90 14.68 -18.82 0.76
C ARG A 90 15.98 -18.87 -0.04
N GLU A 91 16.00 -19.66 -1.10
CA GLU A 91 17.11 -19.68 -2.05
C GLU A 91 17.37 -18.26 -2.59
N LYS A 92 16.36 -17.62 -3.21
CA LYS A 92 16.44 -16.26 -3.76
C LYS A 92 16.98 -15.24 -2.75
N ALA A 93 16.44 -15.27 -1.54
CA ALA A 93 16.85 -14.37 -0.45
C ALA A 93 18.32 -14.57 -0.03
N GLY A 94 18.85 -15.78 -0.18
CA GLY A 94 20.25 -16.11 0.09
C GLY A 94 21.21 -15.85 -1.09
N ASN A 95 20.70 -15.71 -2.31
CA ASN A 95 21.51 -15.60 -3.53
C ASN A 95 21.15 -14.38 -4.41
N SER A 96 20.25 -14.50 -5.39
CA SER A 96 19.98 -13.50 -6.42
C SER A 96 19.44 -12.18 -5.87
N ASP A 97 18.71 -12.26 -4.76
CA ASP A 97 18.01 -11.13 -4.15
C ASP A 97 18.64 -10.74 -2.80
N LYS A 98 19.85 -11.23 -2.50
CA LYS A 98 20.49 -11.11 -1.18
C LYS A 98 20.60 -9.66 -0.71
N GLU A 99 21.06 -8.75 -1.56
CA GLU A 99 21.24 -7.34 -1.17
C GLU A 99 19.90 -6.67 -0.83
N LEU A 100 18.87 -6.96 -1.62
CA LEU A 100 17.51 -6.49 -1.39
C LEU A 100 16.96 -7.08 -0.09
N TRP A 101 17.14 -8.38 0.12
CA TRP A 101 16.68 -9.06 1.31
C TRP A 101 17.35 -8.51 2.59
N GLN A 102 18.66 -8.29 2.54
CA GLN A 102 19.37 -7.65 3.65
C GLN A 102 18.89 -6.22 3.92
N ALA A 103 18.42 -5.49 2.91
CA ALA A 103 17.79 -4.19 3.11
C ALA A 103 16.45 -4.30 3.84
N VAL A 104 15.63 -5.30 3.51
CA VAL A 104 14.38 -5.61 4.23
C VAL A 104 14.68 -5.92 5.69
N LEU A 105 15.63 -6.81 5.97
CA LEU A 105 16.00 -7.16 7.35
C LEU A 105 16.49 -5.95 8.17
N ARG A 106 17.24 -5.03 7.55
CA ARG A 106 17.68 -3.77 8.18
C ARG A 106 16.54 -2.79 8.47
N ASP A 107 15.40 -2.91 7.81
CA ASP A 107 14.22 -2.04 8.04
C ASP A 107 13.30 -2.57 9.15
N ILE A 108 13.47 -3.84 9.58
CA ILE A 108 12.66 -4.44 10.64
C ILE A 108 12.91 -3.75 11.98
N GLN A 109 11.91 -3.02 12.46
CA GLN A 109 11.93 -2.29 13.73
C GLN A 109 11.45 -3.17 14.89
N THR A 110 10.67 -4.21 14.63
CA THR A 110 10.06 -5.07 15.67
C THR A 110 11.08 -5.76 16.58
N LEU A 111 12.31 -5.97 16.08
CA LEU A 111 13.44 -6.48 16.87
C LEU A 111 14.17 -5.40 17.68
N ARG A 112 14.01 -4.13 17.30
CA ARG A 112 14.74 -2.98 17.88
C ARG A 112 13.91 -2.19 18.88
N ARG A 113 12.59 -2.38 18.86
CA ARG A 113 11.64 -1.74 19.78
C ARG A 113 10.47 -2.67 20.07
N SER A 114 9.88 -2.49 21.25
CA SER A 114 8.62 -3.16 21.58
C SER A 114 7.47 -2.63 20.71
N ALA A 115 6.45 -3.48 20.53
CA ALA A 115 5.16 -3.03 20.02
C ALA A 115 4.66 -1.87 20.89
N PRO A 116 4.17 -0.77 20.28
CA PRO A 116 3.50 0.30 21.02
C PRO A 116 2.37 -0.24 21.90
N ASP A 117 2.10 0.44 23.03
CA ASP A 117 0.92 0.18 23.85
C ASP A 117 -0.34 0.38 22.96
N PRO A 118 -1.24 -0.60 22.86
CA PRO A 118 -2.48 -0.47 22.08
C PRO A 118 -3.34 0.73 22.49
N ASN A 119 -3.19 1.26 23.70
CA ASN A 119 -3.90 2.45 24.18
C ASN A 119 -3.13 3.77 23.95
N ASP A 120 -1.97 3.75 23.30
CA ASP A 120 -1.22 4.97 22.99
C ASP A 120 -2.00 5.86 22.02
N GLU A 121 -2.40 7.05 22.48
CA GLU A 121 -3.14 8.04 21.70
C GLU A 121 -2.49 8.38 20.35
N ASP A 122 -1.15 8.34 20.25
CA ASP A 122 -0.44 8.66 19.01
C ASP A 122 -0.71 7.67 17.86
N LEU A 123 -1.13 6.43 18.18
CA LEU A 123 -1.56 5.45 17.17
C LEU A 123 -2.84 5.89 16.46
N TYR A 124 -3.66 6.71 17.12
CA TYR A 124 -4.99 7.12 16.65
C TYR A 124 -5.00 8.53 16.04
N LYS A 125 -3.84 9.18 16.00
CA LYS A 125 -3.65 10.46 15.32
C LYS A 125 -3.51 10.27 13.82
N SER A 126 -4.08 11.17 13.05
CA SER A 126 -3.90 11.29 11.61
C SER A 126 -2.50 11.75 11.23
N GLY A 127 -2.13 11.62 9.96
CA GLY A 127 -0.83 12.11 9.44
C GLY A 127 -0.61 13.61 9.60
N LEU A 128 -1.66 14.39 9.85
CA LEU A 128 -1.61 15.85 10.00
C LEU A 128 -1.35 16.30 11.44
N GLU A 129 -1.55 15.40 12.40
CA GLU A 129 -1.42 15.71 13.82
C GLU A 129 -0.01 15.45 14.33
N LYS A 130 0.40 16.26 15.31
CA LYS A 130 1.68 16.10 15.98
C LYS A 130 1.66 14.86 16.89
N ARG A 131 2.68 14.02 16.73
CA ARG A 131 2.98 12.87 17.60
C ARG A 131 4.19 13.18 18.48
N LYS A 132 4.32 12.43 19.57
CA LYS A 132 5.56 12.36 20.36
C LYS A 132 6.69 11.84 19.45
N GLU A 133 7.91 12.28 19.74
CA GLU A 133 9.10 11.77 19.07
C GLU A 133 9.21 10.24 19.24
N GLY A 134 9.55 9.52 18.17
CA GLY A 134 9.64 8.06 18.18
C GLY A 134 8.31 7.29 18.18
N SER A 135 7.15 7.96 18.22
CA SER A 135 5.85 7.31 17.98
C SER A 135 5.70 6.86 16.54
N ILE A 136 4.87 5.85 16.31
CA ILE A 136 4.59 5.33 14.96
C ILE A 136 3.10 5.44 14.64
N SER A 137 2.79 5.49 13.35
CA SER A 137 1.42 5.41 12.86
C SER A 137 0.93 3.96 12.77
N GLN A 138 -0.38 3.75 12.67
CA GLN A 138 -0.94 2.43 12.35
C GLN A 138 -0.46 1.86 11.00
N TYR A 139 -0.11 2.71 10.02
CA TYR A 139 0.50 2.24 8.77
C TYR A 139 1.86 1.58 9.03
N THR A 140 2.73 2.29 9.75
CA THR A 140 4.04 1.76 10.13
C THR A 140 3.89 0.49 10.96
N PHE A 141 2.92 0.46 11.87
CA PHE A 141 2.61 -0.73 12.66
C PHE A 141 2.27 -1.92 11.75
N ALA A 142 1.34 -1.74 10.81
CA ALA A 142 0.94 -2.77 9.85
C ALA A 142 2.10 -3.26 8.97
N PHE A 143 2.91 -2.34 8.43
CA PHE A 143 4.07 -2.70 7.62
C PHE A 143 5.08 -3.52 8.41
N GLN A 144 5.33 -3.17 9.67
CA GLN A 144 6.26 -3.89 10.53
C GLN A 144 5.76 -5.30 10.88
N ILE A 145 4.45 -5.50 11.08
CA ILE A 145 3.85 -6.85 11.22
C ILE A 145 4.11 -7.67 9.95
N ALA A 146 3.77 -7.14 8.78
CA ALA A 146 3.90 -7.86 7.52
C ALA A 146 5.37 -8.20 7.19
N GLN A 147 6.26 -7.22 7.32
CA GLN A 147 7.69 -7.40 7.09
C GLN A 147 8.29 -8.45 8.03
N THR A 148 7.97 -8.40 9.32
CA THR A 148 8.51 -9.34 10.31
C THR A 148 7.96 -10.76 10.12
N SER A 149 6.68 -10.88 9.78
CA SER A 149 6.06 -12.18 9.47
C SER A 149 6.70 -12.82 8.24
N PHE A 150 6.97 -12.01 7.20
CA PHE A 150 7.68 -12.48 6.03
C PHE A 150 9.14 -12.84 6.34
N ALA A 151 9.83 -12.04 7.16
CA ALA A 151 11.17 -12.35 7.63
C ALA A 151 11.24 -13.70 8.36
N TYR A 152 10.26 -14.02 9.19
CA TYR A 152 10.16 -15.35 9.79
C TYR A 152 10.01 -16.45 8.73
N ALA A 153 9.13 -16.28 7.75
CA ALA A 153 8.93 -17.29 6.70
C ALA A 153 10.21 -17.63 5.92
N ILE A 154 11.04 -16.61 5.66
CA ILE A 154 12.29 -16.75 4.91
C ILE A 154 13.46 -17.19 5.79
N GLU A 155 13.67 -16.55 6.93
CA GLU A 155 14.85 -16.80 7.77
C GLU A 155 14.67 -18.03 8.68
N ASP A 156 13.42 -18.42 8.97
CA ASP A 156 13.09 -19.50 9.91
C ASP A 156 13.72 -19.32 11.30
N ASP A 157 13.91 -18.07 11.71
CA ASP A 157 14.56 -17.68 12.96
C ASP A 157 13.52 -17.23 13.98
N GLU A 158 13.55 -17.87 15.16
CA GLU A 158 12.64 -17.67 16.28
C GLU A 158 12.50 -16.20 16.70
N LYS A 159 13.54 -15.37 16.55
CA LYS A 159 13.46 -13.95 16.92
C LYS A 159 12.42 -13.20 16.09
N TYR A 160 12.26 -13.56 14.82
CA TYR A 160 11.24 -12.96 13.96
C TYR A 160 9.86 -13.52 14.27
N LEU A 161 9.75 -14.82 14.60
CA LEU A 161 8.50 -15.44 15.03
C LEU A 161 7.93 -14.71 16.25
N GLU A 162 8.73 -14.60 17.32
CA GLU A 162 8.30 -14.00 18.57
C GLU A 162 7.94 -12.52 18.40
N ALA A 163 8.73 -11.78 17.60
CA ALA A 163 8.44 -10.39 17.29
C ALA A 163 7.14 -10.24 16.45
N ALA A 164 6.94 -11.10 15.45
CA ALA A 164 5.74 -11.08 14.62
C ALA A 164 4.48 -11.42 15.43
N LYS A 165 4.55 -12.44 16.30
CA LYS A 165 3.46 -12.81 17.22
C LYS A 165 3.11 -11.65 18.15
N LYS A 166 4.12 -11.10 18.84
CA LYS A 166 3.94 -9.99 19.79
C LYS A 166 3.26 -8.78 19.15
N TRP A 167 3.74 -8.35 17.98
CA TRP A 167 3.17 -7.20 17.28
C TRP A 167 1.78 -7.49 16.71
N THR A 168 1.54 -8.68 16.17
CA THR A 168 0.22 -9.07 15.65
C THR A 168 -0.83 -9.08 16.76
N LEU A 169 -0.52 -9.65 17.92
CA LEU A 169 -1.42 -9.68 19.08
C LEU A 169 -1.67 -8.27 19.64
N ALA A 170 -0.63 -7.42 19.72
CA ALA A 170 -0.80 -6.02 20.13
C ALA A 170 -1.73 -5.25 19.17
N ALA A 171 -1.67 -5.49 17.86
CA ALA A 171 -2.62 -4.91 16.91
C ALA A 171 -4.06 -5.42 17.12
N CYS A 172 -4.23 -6.64 17.60
CA CYS A 172 -5.55 -7.19 17.94
C CYS A 172 -6.14 -6.56 19.20
N GLU A 173 -5.30 -6.18 20.15
CA GLU A 173 -5.68 -5.50 21.40
C GLU A 173 -6.09 -4.03 21.21
N MET A 174 -5.79 -3.41 20.06
CA MET A 174 -6.16 -2.03 19.79
C MET A 174 -7.69 -1.87 19.84
N PRO A 175 -8.26 -0.97 20.67
CA PRO A 175 -9.71 -0.78 20.80
C PRO A 175 -10.41 -0.47 19.47
N LEU A 176 -9.71 0.20 18.56
CA LEU A 176 -10.18 0.46 17.19
C LEU A 176 -9.00 0.40 16.22
N TRP A 177 -9.28 0.14 14.96
CA TRP A 177 -8.37 0.45 13.86
C TRP A 177 -8.85 1.74 13.20
N GLY A 178 -7.95 2.62 12.77
CA GLY A 178 -8.29 3.95 12.25
C GLY A 178 -8.15 5.06 13.29
N TYR A 179 -8.79 6.20 13.04
CA TYR A 179 -8.67 7.39 13.88
C TYR A 179 -9.94 7.61 14.71
N THR A 180 -9.79 8.18 15.91
CA THR A 180 -10.88 8.36 16.88
C THR A 180 -11.94 9.37 16.43
N TYR A 181 -11.55 10.44 15.72
CA TYR A 181 -12.45 11.54 15.35
C TYR A 181 -12.94 11.48 13.89
N ASN A 182 -12.36 10.61 13.06
CA ASN A 182 -12.71 10.49 11.65
C ASN A 182 -12.37 9.08 11.15
N LYS A 183 -13.39 8.36 10.65
CA LYS A 183 -13.24 7.01 10.07
C LYS A 183 -12.77 5.92 11.07
N PRO A 184 -13.48 5.72 12.20
CA PRO A 184 -13.20 4.57 13.05
C PRO A 184 -13.55 3.27 12.30
N ASN A 185 -12.63 2.30 12.32
CA ASN A 185 -12.74 0.99 11.68
C ASN A 185 -13.08 1.01 10.18
N VAL A 186 -12.89 2.14 9.50
CA VAL A 186 -13.08 2.27 8.06
C VAL A 186 -11.89 3.00 7.43
N ASP A 187 -11.72 2.87 6.11
CA ASP A 187 -10.66 3.51 5.32
C ASP A 187 -9.26 2.84 5.41
N LEU A 188 -8.24 3.59 4.97
CA LEU A 188 -6.89 3.11 4.73
C LEU A 188 -6.17 2.51 5.96
N PRO A 189 -6.16 3.12 7.18
CA PRO A 189 -5.41 2.52 8.29
C PRO A 189 -5.95 1.14 8.70
N PRO A 190 -7.29 0.96 8.88
CA PRO A 190 -7.86 -0.38 9.09
C PRO A 190 -7.56 -1.35 7.96
N ALA A 191 -7.58 -0.92 6.69
CA ALA A 191 -7.26 -1.79 5.57
C ALA A 191 -5.81 -2.32 5.63
N HIS A 192 -4.85 -1.49 6.05
CA HIS A 192 -3.46 -1.91 6.21
C HIS A 192 -3.30 -2.90 7.37
N LEU A 193 -3.96 -2.64 8.50
CA LEU A 193 -3.94 -3.55 9.64
C LEU A 193 -4.63 -4.88 9.32
N LEU A 194 -5.79 -4.85 8.65
CA LEU A 194 -6.49 -6.03 8.17
C LEU A 194 -5.58 -6.89 7.28
N TYR A 195 -4.95 -6.26 6.28
CA TYR A 195 -3.98 -6.92 5.41
C TYR A 195 -2.84 -7.56 6.21
N ALA A 196 -2.19 -6.81 7.10
CA ALA A 196 -1.01 -7.25 7.81
C ALA A 196 -1.32 -8.36 8.82
N VAL A 197 -2.42 -8.25 9.56
CA VAL A 197 -2.86 -9.23 10.55
C VAL A 197 -3.34 -10.51 9.86
N ALA A 198 -4.08 -10.41 8.76
CA ALA A 198 -4.48 -11.58 7.98
C ALA A 198 -3.26 -12.32 7.38
N PHE A 199 -2.29 -11.57 6.87
CA PHE A 199 -1.04 -12.13 6.37
C PHE A 199 -0.23 -12.82 7.47
N ALA A 200 -0.08 -12.18 8.64
CA ALA A 200 0.59 -12.78 9.79
C ALA A 200 -0.14 -14.05 10.26
N TYR A 201 -1.47 -14.03 10.35
CA TYR A 201 -2.26 -15.22 10.70
C TYR A 201 -1.99 -16.40 9.76
N ASP A 202 -1.94 -16.13 8.46
CA ASP A 202 -1.70 -17.14 7.42
C ASP A 202 -0.27 -17.69 7.46
N VAL A 203 0.73 -16.80 7.55
CA VAL A 203 2.15 -17.19 7.56
C VAL A 203 2.55 -17.92 8.84
N LEU A 204 2.05 -17.45 9.98
CA LEU A 204 2.39 -17.98 11.31
C LEU A 204 1.45 -19.11 11.75
N HIS A 205 0.51 -19.53 10.91
CA HIS A 205 -0.61 -20.39 11.30
C HIS A 205 -0.19 -21.62 12.12
N ASP A 206 0.89 -22.30 11.74
CA ASP A 206 1.31 -23.54 12.41
C ASP A 206 2.12 -23.29 13.70
N LYS A 207 2.46 -22.02 13.97
CA LYS A 207 3.21 -21.57 15.15
C LYS A 207 2.36 -20.81 16.16
N LEU A 208 1.12 -20.47 15.79
CA LEU A 208 0.15 -19.84 16.68
C LEU A 208 -0.53 -20.90 17.55
N SER A 209 -0.69 -20.60 18.84
CA SER A 209 -1.52 -21.39 19.75
C SER A 209 -3.00 -21.30 19.36
N LYS A 210 -3.84 -22.16 19.96
CA LYS A 210 -5.28 -22.11 19.72
C LYS A 210 -5.88 -20.78 20.18
N GLU A 211 -5.42 -20.28 21.31
CA GLU A 211 -5.84 -19.02 21.92
C GLU A 211 -5.42 -17.83 21.05
N GLU A 212 -4.18 -17.82 20.56
CA GLU A 212 -3.68 -16.78 19.66
C GLU A 212 -4.46 -16.74 18.35
N LYS A 213 -4.76 -17.92 17.77
CA LYS A 213 -5.62 -18.00 16.57
C LYS A 213 -7.00 -17.42 16.82
N GLU A 214 -7.59 -17.71 17.97
CA GLU A 214 -8.92 -17.23 18.34
C GLU A 214 -8.93 -15.71 18.51
N ILE A 215 -7.93 -15.13 19.18
CA ILE A 215 -7.78 -13.68 19.33
C ILE A 215 -7.72 -13.00 17.96
N ILE A 216 -6.87 -13.51 17.07
CA ILE A 216 -6.68 -12.92 15.74
C ILE A 216 -7.95 -13.07 14.90
N ARG A 217 -8.58 -14.25 14.89
CA ARG A 217 -9.82 -14.49 14.13
C ARG A 217 -10.99 -13.64 14.62
N ASN A 218 -11.08 -13.36 15.91
CA ASN A 218 -12.13 -12.50 16.46
C ASN A 218 -11.91 -11.02 16.16
N LYS A 219 -10.68 -10.63 15.80
CA LYS A 219 -10.37 -9.27 15.38
C LYS A 219 -10.68 -9.02 13.89
N LEU A 220 -10.44 -10.03 13.05
CA LEU A 220 -10.66 -10.01 11.60
C LEU A 220 -12.15 -10.09 11.23
#